data_AF-A0A3M1ARP8-F1
#
_entry.id   AF-A0A3M1ARP8-F1
#
_cell.length_a   1.000
_cell.length_b   1.000
_cell.length_c   1.000
_cell.angle_alpha   90.00
_cell.angle_beta   90.00
_cell.angle_gamma   90.00
#
_symmetry.space_group_name_H-M   'P 1'
#
loop_
_entity.id
_entity.type
_entity.pdbx_description
1 polymer ?
#
loop_
_entity_poly.entity_id
_entity_poly.type
_entity_poly.pdbx_seq_one_letter_code
_entity_poly.pdbx_strand_id
1 'polypeptide(L)'
;QYDGGGYVFGVTGAAGFYRRAALEEVALGGEFFDRDFFAYYEDVDLAWRLRKKGWRTLYVPEAVIFHERRGPFAQPPEILGHFFKNRYLCLLKNEGLGRFLLHLPFHVVRELPWALMMLVQHPELRGEVRSLLRLTPKIWRKRQQAARAFHLLPLSWAEKSAAARRGTAQKCSYGRKGGRAATGESA
;
A
#
# COMPACT_ATOMS: atom_id res chain seq x y z
N GLN A 1 -6.62 -3.24 -17.92
CA GLN A 1 -5.21 -2.83 -18.07
C GLN A 1 -5.20 -1.59 -18.95
N TYR A 2 -4.15 -0.77 -18.88
CA TYR A 2 -3.99 0.38 -19.76
C TYR A 2 -2.88 0.06 -20.75
N ASP A 3 -2.98 0.57 -21.97
CA ASP A 3 -1.98 0.30 -23.02
C ASP A 3 -0.71 1.16 -22.84
N GLY A 4 -0.83 2.28 -22.12
CA GLY A 4 0.28 3.17 -21.80
C GLY A 4 0.88 2.93 -20.41
N GLY A 5 2.21 2.91 -20.32
CA GLY A 5 2.93 2.98 -19.05
C GLY A 5 2.85 4.36 -18.41
N GLY A 6 3.06 4.44 -17.09
CA GLY A 6 2.99 5.73 -16.40
C GLY A 6 3.01 5.65 -14.88
N TYR A 7 3.14 6.80 -14.24
CA TYR A 7 3.07 6.88 -12.78
C TYR A 7 1.63 6.78 -12.30
N VAL A 8 1.37 5.81 -11.42
CA VAL A 8 0.06 5.56 -10.83
C VAL A 8 0.08 5.87 -9.33
N PHE A 9 -1.10 5.88 -8.70
CA PHE A 9 -1.19 6.11 -7.26
C PHE A 9 -0.48 5.01 -6.46
N GLY A 10 -0.80 3.77 -6.78
CA GLY A 10 -0.30 2.56 -6.13
C GLY A 10 -0.55 1.36 -7.02
N VAL A 11 -0.05 0.21 -6.58
CA VAL A 11 -0.27 -1.09 -7.23
C VAL A 11 -1.09 -1.96 -6.30
N THR A 12 -1.86 -2.87 -6.87
CA THR A 12 -2.53 -3.90 -6.07
C THR A 12 -1.50 -4.80 -5.40
N GLY A 13 -1.82 -5.28 -4.19
CA GLY A 13 -1.04 -6.29 -3.48
C GLY A 13 -0.82 -7.59 -4.28
N ALA A 14 -1.65 -7.86 -5.30
CA ALA A 14 -1.57 -9.08 -6.11
C ALA A 14 -0.30 -9.18 -6.99
N ALA A 15 0.23 -8.05 -7.45
CA ALA A 15 1.34 -8.01 -8.42
C ALA A 15 2.30 -6.83 -8.17
N GLY A 16 2.38 -6.36 -6.93
CA GLY A 16 3.19 -5.21 -6.57
C GLY A 16 4.65 -5.57 -6.28
N PHE A 17 5.59 -4.95 -7.01
CA PHE A 17 7.03 -5.04 -6.71
C PHE A 17 7.52 -3.80 -6.00
N TYR A 18 8.16 -3.98 -4.85
CA TYR A 18 8.62 -2.89 -4.00
C TYR A 18 10.12 -2.97 -3.77
N ARG A 19 10.79 -1.81 -3.77
CA ARG A 19 12.18 -1.73 -3.31
C ARG A 19 12.21 -1.95 -1.80
N ARG A 20 13.11 -2.80 -1.33
CA ARG A 20 13.31 -3.05 0.11
C ARG A 20 13.49 -1.75 0.91
N ALA A 21 14.37 -0.85 0.44
CA ALA A 21 14.60 0.44 1.09
C ALA A 21 13.32 1.30 1.17
N ALA A 22 12.43 1.21 0.18
CA ALA A 22 11.15 1.92 0.21
C ALA A 22 10.22 1.33 1.28
N LEU A 23 10.13 0.01 1.39
CA LEU A 23 9.35 -0.66 2.43
C LEU A 23 9.87 -0.35 3.83
N GLU A 24 11.19 -0.41 4.03
CA GLU A 24 11.85 -0.10 5.31
C GLU A 24 11.62 1.37 5.72
N GLU A 25 11.70 2.32 4.78
CA GLU A 25 11.51 3.75 5.07
C GLU A 25 10.06 4.08 5.48
N VAL A 26 9.08 3.34 4.94
CA VAL A 26 7.66 3.61 5.21
C VAL A 26 7.03 2.66 6.22
N ALA A 27 7.82 1.75 6.79
CA ALA A 27 7.37 0.83 7.83
C ALA A 27 6.86 1.62 9.05
N LEU A 28 5.74 1.18 9.62
CA LEU A 28 5.18 1.76 10.84
C LEU A 28 5.08 0.67 11.90
N GLY A 29 5.67 0.90 13.07
CA GLY A 29 5.68 -0.09 14.15
C GLY A 29 6.34 -1.42 13.76
N GLY A 30 7.30 -1.40 12.82
CA GLY A 30 7.96 -2.60 12.29
C GLY A 30 7.15 -3.36 11.23
N GLU A 31 6.00 -2.85 10.80
CA GLU A 31 5.12 -3.49 9.82
C GLU A 31 5.17 -2.78 8.46
N PHE A 32 5.25 -3.55 7.37
CA PHE A 32 5.09 -3.03 6.01
C PHE A 32 3.62 -2.84 5.65
N PHE A 33 2.78 -3.83 5.92
CA PHE A 33 1.34 -3.76 5.79
C PHE A 33 0.72 -3.68 7.17
N ASP A 34 -0.27 -2.81 7.33
CA ASP A 34 -0.92 -2.62 8.62
C ASP A 34 -1.84 -3.82 8.91
N ARG A 35 -1.48 -4.62 9.92
CA ARG A 35 -2.20 -5.85 10.26
C ARG A 35 -3.65 -5.62 10.72
N ASP A 36 -4.00 -4.41 11.13
CA ASP A 36 -5.39 -4.08 11.52
C ASP A 36 -6.34 -4.09 10.30
N PHE A 37 -5.81 -3.99 9.09
CA PHE A 37 -6.58 -4.15 7.85
C PHE A 37 -6.86 -5.62 7.57
N PHE A 38 -5.85 -6.49 7.75
CA PHE A 38 -5.86 -7.92 7.42
C PHE A 38 -6.04 -8.22 5.92
N ALA A 39 -7.16 -7.80 5.31
CA ALA A 39 -7.44 -7.96 3.89
C ALA A 39 -8.18 -6.72 3.33
N TYR A 40 -7.89 -6.36 2.09
CA TYR A 40 -8.34 -5.14 1.41
C TYR A 40 -7.87 -3.82 2.07
N TYR A 41 -7.41 -2.90 1.22
CA TYR A 41 -6.92 -1.55 1.56
C TYR A 41 -5.57 -1.48 2.29
N GLU A 42 -4.96 -2.59 2.68
CA GLU A 42 -3.58 -2.62 3.22
C GLU A 42 -2.56 -2.14 2.17
N ASP A 43 -2.78 -2.48 0.91
CA ASP A 43 -2.00 -2.05 -0.24
C ASP A 43 -2.24 -0.56 -0.58
N VAL A 44 -3.48 -0.09 -0.46
CA VAL A 44 -3.85 1.33 -0.60
C VAL A 44 -3.18 2.17 0.49
N ASP A 45 -3.19 1.71 1.75
CA ASP A 45 -2.49 2.35 2.85
C ASP A 45 -0.97 2.43 2.60
N LEU A 46 -0.37 1.33 2.13
CA LEU A 46 1.04 1.31 1.79
C LEU A 46 1.36 2.30 0.66
N ALA A 47 0.54 2.35 -0.39
CA ALA A 47 0.68 3.31 -1.48
C ALA A 47 0.62 4.76 -0.99
N TRP A 48 -0.30 5.07 -0.07
CA TRP A 48 -0.36 6.38 0.58
C TRP A 48 0.94 6.73 1.33
N ARG A 49 1.48 5.80 2.10
CA ARG A 49 2.72 6.02 2.86
C ARG A 49 3.94 6.20 1.95
N LEU A 50 4.04 5.37 0.90
CA LEU A 50 5.08 5.50 -0.14
C LEU A 50 5.04 6.88 -0.78
N ARG A 51 3.85 7.34 -1.20
CA ARG A 51 3.67 8.67 -1.81
C ARG A 51 3.99 9.81 -0.85
N LYS A 52 3.57 9.71 0.43
CA LYS A 52 3.91 10.70 1.46
C LYS A 52 5.43 10.82 1.66
N LYS A 53 6.17 9.74 1.41
CA LYS A 53 7.65 9.74 1.40
C LYS A 53 8.25 10.01 0.02
N GLY A 54 7.49 10.49 -0.96
CA GLY A 54 8.02 10.85 -2.29
C GLY A 54 8.44 9.66 -3.16
N TRP A 55 8.12 8.42 -2.76
CA TRP A 55 8.25 7.27 -3.66
C TRP A 55 7.18 7.34 -4.75
N ARG A 56 7.58 6.92 -5.95
CA ARG A 56 6.70 6.87 -7.13
C ARG A 56 6.44 5.42 -7.51
N THR A 57 5.23 5.15 -7.94
CA THR A 57 4.80 3.84 -8.42
C THR A 57 4.66 3.89 -9.93
N LEU A 58 5.37 3.03 -10.64
CA LEU A 58 5.32 2.94 -12.09
C LEU A 58 4.47 1.73 -12.50
N TYR A 59 3.50 1.95 -13.37
CA TYR A 59 2.80 0.90 -14.09
C TYR A 59 3.57 0.53 -15.36
N VAL A 60 3.83 -0.78 -15.53
CA VAL A 60 4.61 -1.35 -16.63
C VAL A 60 3.70 -2.29 -17.41
N PRO A 61 3.12 -1.88 -18.55
CA PRO A 61 2.12 -2.66 -19.28
C PRO A 61 2.68 -3.98 -19.83
N GLU A 62 3.99 -4.05 -20.08
CA GLU A 62 4.68 -5.25 -20.57
C GLU A 62 4.83 -6.34 -19.50
N ALA A 63 4.72 -5.98 -18.22
CA ALA A 63 4.82 -6.92 -17.10
C ALA A 63 3.43 -7.51 -16.78
N VAL A 64 3.09 -8.61 -17.45
CA VAL A 64 1.76 -9.25 -17.33
C VAL A 64 1.77 -10.41 -16.33
N ILE A 65 0.81 -10.41 -15.41
CA ILE A 65 0.53 -11.50 -14.47
C ILE A 65 -0.98 -11.80 -14.50
N PHE A 66 -1.33 -13.08 -14.51
CA PHE A 66 -2.73 -13.53 -14.40
C PHE A 66 -3.09 -13.77 -12.94
N HIS A 67 -4.15 -13.12 -12.47
CA HIS A 67 -4.69 -13.27 -11.12
C HIS A 67 -6.16 -13.64 -11.21
N GLU A 68 -6.53 -14.82 -10.72
CA GLU A 68 -7.93 -15.21 -10.58
C GLU A 68 -8.62 -14.30 -9.55
N ARG A 69 -9.49 -13.41 -10.04
CA ARG A 69 -10.13 -12.41 -9.19
C ARG A 69 -11.53 -12.82 -8.80
N ARG A 70 -11.75 -12.93 -7.49
CA ARG A 70 -13.09 -12.91 -6.88
C ARG A 70 -13.35 -11.50 -6.34
N GLY A 71 -14.42 -10.86 -6.82
CA GLY A 71 -14.83 -9.55 -6.32
C GLY A 71 -15.17 -9.61 -4.82
N PRO A 72 -15.12 -8.48 -4.09
CA PRO A 72 -15.37 -8.47 -2.65
C PRO A 72 -16.74 -9.05 -2.28
N PHE A 73 -17.75 -8.89 -3.14
CA PHE A 73 -19.11 -9.42 -2.94
C PHE A 73 -19.24 -10.94 -3.11
N ALA A 74 -18.22 -11.60 -3.67
CA ALA A 74 -18.16 -13.06 -3.80
C ALA A 74 -17.28 -13.71 -2.72
N GLN A 75 -16.84 -12.93 -1.72
CA GLN A 75 -16.03 -13.39 -0.61
C GLN A 75 -16.90 -13.74 0.60
N PRO A 76 -16.37 -14.52 1.57
CA PRO A 76 -17.04 -14.76 2.83
C PRO A 76 -17.39 -13.44 3.57
N PRO A 77 -18.46 -13.43 4.38
CA PRO A 77 -18.89 -12.27 5.17
C PRO A 77 -17.78 -11.56 5.95
N GLU A 78 -16.83 -12.32 6.50
CA GLU A 78 -15.71 -11.80 7.28
C GLU A 78 -14.81 -10.91 6.41
N ILE A 79 -14.50 -11.40 5.20
CA ILE A 79 -13.65 -10.71 4.22
C ILE A 79 -14.37 -9.49 3.64
N LEU A 80 -15.67 -9.61 3.35
CA LEU A 80 -16.49 -8.46 2.95
C LEU A 80 -16.57 -7.40 4.07
N GLY A 81 -16.61 -7.84 5.33
CA GLY A 81 -16.51 -6.99 6.51
C GLY A 81 -15.24 -6.14 6.55
N HIS A 82 -14.09 -6.77 6.27
CA HIS A 82 -12.84 -6.03 6.11
C HIS A 82 -12.89 -5.04 4.96
N PHE A 83 -13.40 -5.42 3.78
CA PHE A 83 -13.56 -4.50 2.65
C PHE A 83 -14.39 -3.25 3.01
N PHE A 84 -15.52 -3.44 3.70
CA PHE A 84 -16.39 -2.34 4.13
C PHE A 84 -15.72 -1.44 5.17
N LYS A 85 -15.28 -2.01 6.30
CA LYS A 85 -14.67 -1.27 7.42
C LYS A 85 -13.38 -0.56 7.01
N ASN A 86 -12.51 -1.26 6.28
CA ASN A 86 -11.18 -0.78 5.96
C ASN A 86 -11.18 0.41 5.02
N ARG A 87 -12.22 0.55 4.19
CA ARG A 87 -12.44 1.75 3.38
C ARG A 87 -12.38 3.02 4.22
N TYR A 88 -13.13 3.04 5.32
CA TYR A 88 -13.22 4.19 6.21
C TYR A 88 -12.00 4.34 7.10
N LEU A 89 -11.44 3.24 7.60
CA LEU A 89 -10.18 3.27 8.36
C LEU A 89 -9.02 3.80 7.49
N CYS A 90 -8.97 3.44 6.21
CA CYS A 90 -7.97 3.94 5.27
C CYS A 90 -8.09 5.46 5.09
N LEU A 91 -9.31 5.97 4.85
CA LEU A 91 -9.57 7.41 4.74
C LEU A 91 -9.15 8.14 6.02
N LEU A 92 -9.60 7.64 7.18
CA LEU A 92 -9.25 8.21 8.48
C LEU A 92 -7.73 8.22 8.71
N LYS A 93 -7.04 7.14 8.37
CA LYS A 93 -5.59 7.01 8.60
C LYS A 93 -4.79 7.98 7.72
N ASN A 94 -5.27 8.23 6.52
CA ASN A 94 -4.43 8.78 5.47
C ASN A 94 -4.81 10.19 5.00
N GLU A 95 -6.10 10.48 4.85
CA GLU A 95 -6.62 11.71 4.25
C GLU A 95 -6.26 12.94 5.08
N GLY A 96 -5.66 13.99 4.51
CA GLY A 96 -5.29 15.19 5.27
C GLY A 96 -6.54 15.86 5.86
N LEU A 97 -6.56 16.21 7.16
CA LEU A 97 -7.78 16.70 7.83
C LEU A 97 -8.35 17.95 7.15
N GLY A 98 -7.50 18.89 6.72
CA GLY A 98 -7.94 20.07 5.98
C GLY A 98 -8.58 19.74 4.62
N ARG A 99 -8.00 18.79 3.87
CA ARG A 99 -8.59 18.33 2.59
C ARG A 99 -9.88 17.56 2.80
N PHE A 100 -9.92 16.73 3.84
CA PHE A 100 -11.10 15.99 4.23
C PHE A 100 -12.26 16.94 4.57
N LEU A 101 -12.00 17.98 5.37
CA LEU A 101 -13.00 18.99 5.72
C LEU A 101 -13.45 19.79 4.50
N LEU A 102 -12.52 20.19 3.63
CA LEU A 102 -12.83 20.89 2.38
C LEU A 102 -13.72 20.06 1.45
N HIS A 103 -13.47 18.76 1.35
CA HIS A 103 -14.24 17.84 0.51
C HIS A 103 -15.34 17.10 1.28
N LEU A 104 -15.63 17.51 2.52
CA LEU A 104 -16.60 16.82 3.38
C LEU A 104 -17.98 16.68 2.71
N PRO A 105 -18.55 17.71 2.04
CA PRO A 105 -19.84 17.55 1.37
C PRO A 105 -19.80 16.46 0.29
N PHE A 106 -18.72 16.40 -0.49
CA PHE A 106 -18.54 15.38 -1.53
C PHE A 106 -18.39 13.98 -0.93
N HIS A 107 -17.63 13.85 0.17
CA HIS A 107 -17.50 12.59 0.88
C HIS A 107 -18.84 12.12 1.44
N VAL A 108 -19.62 13.01 2.04
CA VAL A 108 -20.94 12.70 2.60
C VAL A 108 -21.89 12.22 1.50
N VAL A 109 -22.03 12.98 0.40
CA VAL A 109 -22.93 12.64 -0.71
C VAL A 109 -22.54 11.33 -1.39
N ARG A 110 -21.24 11.02 -1.48
CA ARG A 110 -20.76 9.78 -2.12
C ARG A 110 -20.78 8.58 -1.18
N GLU A 111 -20.28 8.75 0.04
CA GLU A 111 -20.02 7.63 0.97
C GLU A 111 -21.26 7.22 1.75
N LEU A 112 -22.15 8.16 2.12
CA LEU A 112 -23.34 7.80 2.90
C LEU A 112 -24.30 6.89 2.13
N PRO A 113 -24.68 7.17 0.86
CA PRO A 113 -25.56 6.28 0.11
C PRO A 113 -24.93 4.89 -0.07
N TRP A 114 -23.63 4.84 -0.35
CA TRP A 114 -22.90 3.58 -0.47
C TRP A 114 -22.88 2.81 0.85
N ALA A 115 -22.59 3.48 1.98
CA ALA A 115 -22.59 2.87 3.30
C ALA A 115 -23.95 2.29 3.66
N LEU A 116 -25.01 3.09 3.47
CA LEU A 116 -26.38 2.71 3.76
C LEU A 116 -26.81 1.52 2.91
N MET A 117 -26.53 1.58 1.61
CA MET A 117 -26.79 0.49 0.68
C MET A 117 -26.11 -0.81 1.13
N MET A 118 -24.83 -0.74 1.52
CA MET A 118 -24.08 -1.90 2.03
C MET A 118 -24.72 -2.47 3.31
N LEU A 119 -25.12 -1.63 4.26
CA LEU A 119 -25.74 -2.08 5.52
C LEU A 119 -27.17 -2.63 5.35
N VAL A 120 -27.85 -2.22 4.28
CA VAL A 120 -29.19 -2.73 3.90
C VAL A 120 -29.07 -4.07 3.17
N GLN A 121 -28.19 -4.16 2.16
CA GLN A 121 -28.02 -5.38 1.35
C GLN A 121 -27.24 -6.48 2.07
N HIS A 122 -26.38 -6.11 3.02
CA HIS A 122 -25.55 -7.03 3.79
C HIS A 122 -25.70 -6.75 5.30
N PRO A 123 -26.80 -7.21 5.92
CA PRO A 123 -27.06 -7.01 7.35
C PRO A 123 -25.95 -7.52 8.28
N GLU A 124 -25.19 -8.53 7.85
CA GLU A 124 -23.99 -9.06 8.52
C GLU A 124 -22.92 -7.99 8.79
N LEU A 125 -22.85 -6.95 7.95
CA LEU A 125 -21.88 -5.86 8.08
C LEU A 125 -22.20 -4.86 9.19
N ARG A 126 -23.41 -4.92 9.78
CA ARG A 126 -23.80 -4.02 10.88
C ARG A 126 -22.89 -4.18 12.10
N GLY A 127 -22.36 -5.38 12.33
CA GLY A 127 -21.35 -5.65 13.36
C GLY A 127 -20.04 -4.89 13.11
N GLU A 128 -19.67 -4.70 11.84
CA GLU A 128 -18.45 -4.00 11.46
C GLU A 128 -18.48 -2.50 11.72
N VAL A 129 -19.67 -1.90 11.87
CA VAL A 129 -19.79 -0.51 12.37
C VAL A 129 -19.21 -0.41 13.79
N ARG A 130 -19.45 -1.40 14.65
CA ARG A 130 -18.83 -1.44 15.99
C ARG A 130 -17.33 -1.67 15.90
N SER A 131 -16.88 -2.57 15.01
CA SER A 131 -15.45 -2.79 14.73
C SER A 131 -14.75 -1.51 14.27
N LEU A 132 -15.39 -0.74 13.38
CA LEU A 132 -14.91 0.55 12.88
C LEU A 132 -14.71 1.55 14.02
N LEU A 133 -15.72 1.74 14.86
CA LEU A 133 -15.65 2.65 16.01
C LEU A 133 -14.58 2.21 17.02
N ARG A 134 -14.48 0.91 17.30
CA ARG A 134 -13.47 0.34 18.20
C ARG A 134 -12.04 0.56 17.70
N LEU A 135 -11.80 0.43 16.38
CA LEU A 135 -10.46 0.59 15.80
C LEU A 135 -10.07 2.04 15.53
N THR A 136 -11.04 2.96 15.46
CA THR A 136 -10.84 4.38 15.15
C THR A 136 -9.76 5.04 16.04
N PRO A 137 -9.75 4.90 17.37
CA PRO A 137 -8.69 5.49 18.21
C PRO A 137 -7.30 4.90 17.95
N LYS A 138 -7.23 3.60 17.64
CA LYS A 138 -5.96 2.94 17.31
C LYS A 138 -5.41 3.45 15.97
N ILE A 139 -6.26 3.51 14.96
CA ILE A 139 -5.89 4.01 13.62
C ILE A 139 -5.53 5.50 13.66
N TRP A 140 -6.22 6.30 14.46
CA TRP A 140 -5.86 7.70 14.68
C TRP A 140 -4.45 7.85 15.29
N ARG A 141 -4.09 7.01 16.28
CA ARG A 141 -2.73 7.00 16.82
C ARG A 141 -1.69 6.62 15.77
N LYS A 142 -1.98 5.61 14.93
CA LYS A 142 -1.09 5.23 13.80
C LYS A 142 -0.93 6.36 12.78
N ARG A 143 -1.98 7.13 12.51
CA ARG A 143 -1.90 8.36 11.69
C ARG A 143 -0.94 9.37 12.29
N GLN A 144 -1.03 9.64 13.59
CA GLN A 144 -0.13 10.57 14.27
C GLN A 144 1.33 10.08 14.24
N GLN A 145 1.55 8.77 14.42
CA GLN A 145 2.87 8.15 14.28
C GLN A 145 3.42 8.32 12.87
N ALA A 146 2.61 8.06 11.85
CA ALA A 146 2.99 8.27 10.45
C ALA A 146 3.35 9.73 10.17
N ALA A 147 2.52 10.68 10.62
CA ALA A 147 2.78 12.11 10.46
C ALA A 147 4.11 12.54 11.10
N ARG A 148 4.41 12.03 12.31
CA ARG A 148 5.67 12.30 13.02
C ARG A 148 6.88 11.66 12.34
N ALA A 149 6.80 10.37 12.01
CA ALA A 149 7.86 9.64 11.31
C ALA A 149 8.17 10.24 9.93
N PHE A 150 7.17 10.87 9.31
CA PHE A 150 7.24 11.40 7.96
C PHE A 150 7.42 12.92 7.90
N HIS A 151 7.69 13.57 9.04
CA HIS A 151 7.87 15.02 9.12
C HIS A 151 9.16 15.53 8.47
N LEU A 152 10.19 14.68 8.38
CA LEU A 152 11.41 15.00 7.64
C LEU A 152 11.13 15.10 6.14
N LEU A 153 11.67 16.16 5.50
CA LEU A 153 11.60 16.34 4.06
C LEU A 153 12.06 15.05 3.38
N PRO A 154 11.20 14.40 2.55
CA PRO A 154 11.61 13.20 1.86
C PRO A 154 12.78 13.55 0.94
N LEU A 155 13.79 12.69 0.88
CA LEU A 155 14.80 12.75 -0.17
C LEU A 155 14.08 12.93 -1.51
N SER A 156 14.60 13.84 -2.33
CA SER A 156 14.13 14.04 -3.69
C SER A 156 14.14 12.71 -4.44
N TRP A 157 13.27 12.59 -5.43
CA TRP A 157 13.25 11.42 -6.29
C TRP A 157 14.62 11.13 -6.92
N ALA A 158 15.40 12.17 -7.25
CA ALA A 158 16.76 12.04 -7.76
C ALA A 158 17.68 11.36 -6.75
N GLU A 159 17.65 11.78 -5.49
CA GLU A 159 18.44 11.18 -4.40
C GLU A 159 18.04 9.73 -4.14
N LYS A 160 16.74 9.42 -4.12
CA LYS A 160 16.23 8.06 -3.97
C LYS A 160 16.67 7.16 -5.12
N SER A 161 16.61 7.67 -6.35
CA SER A 161 17.05 6.95 -7.56
C SER A 161 18.56 6.73 -7.59
N ALA A 162 19.35 7.70 -7.12
CA ALA A 162 20.80 7.58 -7.02
C ALA A 162 21.22 6.59 -5.92
N ALA A 163 20.58 6.63 -4.74
CA ALA A 163 20.80 5.68 -3.66
C ALA A 163 20.46 4.24 -4.09
N ALA A 164 19.34 4.05 -4.80
CA ALA A 164 18.95 2.76 -5.33
C ALA A 164 19.98 2.18 -6.32
N ARG A 165 20.56 3.02 -7.19
CA ARG A 165 21.61 2.64 -8.15
C ARG A 165 22.94 2.32 -7.47
N ARG A 166 23.33 3.08 -6.44
CA ARG A 166 24.56 2.82 -5.66
C ARG A 166 24.49 1.51 -4.89
N GLY A 167 23.35 1.21 -4.25
CA GLY A 167 23.15 -0.06 -3.53
C GLY A 167 23.09 -1.30 -4.43
N THR A 168 22.70 -1.15 -5.71
CA THR A 168 22.76 -2.24 -6.70
C THR A 168 24.18 -2.43 -7.24
N ALA A 169 24.92 -1.34 -7.51
CA ALA A 169 26.31 -1.40 -7.96
C ALA A 169 27.24 -2.06 -6.92
N GLN A 170 27.09 -1.71 -5.64
CA GLN A 170 27.91 -2.25 -4.55
C GLN A 170 27.60 -3.73 -4.21
N LYS A 171 26.43 -4.24 -4.60
CA LYS A 171 26.06 -5.66 -4.48
C LYS A 171 26.47 -6.48 -5.71
N CYS A 172 26.43 -5.91 -6.92
CA CYS A 172 26.95 -6.57 -8.13
C CYS A 172 28.46 -6.80 -8.08
N SER A 173 29.23 -5.99 -7.35
CA SER A 173 30.67 -6.19 -7.17
C SER A 173 31.04 -7.36 -6.24
N TYR A 174 30.09 -7.86 -5.43
CA TYR A 174 30.31 -9.04 -4.57
C TYR A 174 30.10 -10.39 -5.27
N GLY A 175 29.61 -10.40 -6.51
CA GLY A 175 29.40 -11.61 -7.33
C GLY A 175 30.56 -11.97 -8.28
N ARG A 176 31.63 -11.16 -8.35
CA ARG A 176 32.84 -11.46 -9.12
C ARG A 176 34.02 -11.75 -8.19
N LYS A 177 33.99 -12.86 -7.45
CA LYS A 177 35.21 -13.48 -6.93
C LYS A 177 35.30 -14.93 -7.37
N GLY A 178 36.03 -15.11 -8.48
CA GLY A 178 37.02 -16.19 -8.63
C GLY A 178 36.52 -17.62 -8.76
N GLY A 179 35.79 -17.94 -9.82
CA GLY A 179 35.83 -19.30 -10.37
C GLY A 179 37.04 -19.43 -11.29
N ARG A 180 38.19 -19.90 -10.77
CA ARG A 180 39.29 -20.36 -11.64
C ARG A 180 38.77 -21.58 -12.41
N ALA A 181 38.78 -21.47 -13.72
CA ALA A 181 38.61 -22.61 -14.62
C ALA A 181 39.73 -23.61 -14.33
N ALA A 182 39.36 -24.81 -13.90
CA ALA A 182 40.24 -25.97 -13.96
C ALA A 182 40.16 -26.51 -15.39
N THR A 183 41.12 -26.14 -16.23
CA THR A 183 41.43 -26.86 -17.47
C THR A 183 42.16 -28.14 -17.08
N GLY A 184 41.45 -29.27 -17.16
CA GLY A 184 42.05 -30.60 -17.08
C GLY A 184 42.12 -31.19 -18.49
N GLU A 185 43.31 -31.18 -19.07
CA GLU A 185 43.67 -31.99 -20.25
C GLU A 185 44.63 -33.10 -19.80
N SER A 186 44.23 -34.34 -20.13
CA SER A 186 44.99 -35.59 -20.33
C SER A 186 46.02 -36.09 -19.31
N ALA A 187 45.75 -37.30 -18.78
CA ALA A 187 46.54 -38.50 -19.05
C ALA A 187 45.63 -39.74 -18.94
#